data_AF-A0A940V910-F1
#
_entry.id   AF-A0A940V910-F1
#
_cell.length_a   1.000
_cell.length_b   1.000
_cell.length_c   1.000
_cell.angle_alpha   90.00
_cell.angle_beta   90.00
_cell.angle_gamma   90.00
#
_symmetry.space_group_name_H-M   'P 1'
#
loop_
_entity.id
_entity.type
_entity.pdbx_description
1 polymer ?
#
loop_
_entity_poly.entity_id
_entity_poly.type
_entity_poly.pdbx_seq_one_letter_code
_entity_poly.pdbx_strand_id
1 'polypeptide(L)' 'MREEAYAWVQQNAFQAWDHGKDFIEVVSEDTRVLNYLSKEEIQGLFDLKYHLHHVDDIFRRLKIEE' A
#
# COMPACT_ATOMS: atom_id res chain seq x y z
N MET A 1 15.54 -5.37 -9.11
CA MET A 1 14.47 -4.35 -8.96
C MET A 1 13.14 -4.89 -8.40
N ARG A 2 12.45 -5.88 -9.00
CA ARG A 2 11.21 -6.43 -8.40
C ARG A 2 11.46 -7.24 -7.12
N GLU A 3 12.45 -8.13 -7.16
CA GLU A 3 12.79 -8.99 -6.02
C GLU A 3 13.31 -8.20 -4.81
N GLU A 4 14.11 -7.16 -5.07
CA GLU A 4 14.58 -6.22 -4.02
C GLU A 4 13.43 -5.49 -3.35
N ALA A 5 12.51 -4.90 -4.13
CA ALA A 5 11.33 -4.23 -3.59
C ALA A 5 10.46 -5.20 -2.77
N TYR A 6 10.30 -6.43 -3.25
CA TYR A 6 9.57 -7.47 -2.52
C TYR A 6 10.23 -7.79 -1.17
N ALA A 7 11.55 -7.94 -1.15
CA ALA A 7 12.30 -8.19 0.09
C ALA A 7 12.16 -7.02 1.09
N TRP A 8 12.21 -5.77 0.63
CA TRP A 8 12.05 -4.61 1.50
C TRP A 8 10.63 -4.52 2.09
N VAL A 9 9.61 -4.70 1.25
CA VAL A 9 8.20 -4.72 1.70
C VAL A 9 7.98 -5.83 2.71
N GLN A 10 8.51 -7.03 2.45
CA GLN A 10 8.38 -8.17 3.36
C GLN A 10 9.04 -7.90 4.72
N GLN A 11 10.25 -7.34 4.73
CA GLN A 11 10.96 -6.98 5.97
C GLN A 11 10.19 -5.94 6.79
N ASN A 12 9.68 -4.89 6.12
CA ASN A 12 8.91 -3.84 6.78
C ASN A 12 7.57 -4.38 7.32
N ALA A 13 6.94 -5.33 6.61
CA ALA A 13 5.71 -5.96 7.07
C ALA A 13 5.93 -6.81 8.33
N PHE A 14 7.01 -7.60 8.39
CA PHE A 14 7.38 -8.34 9.60
C PHE A 14 7.71 -7.40 10.76
N GLN A 15 8.45 -6.32 10.51
CA GLN A 15 8.78 -5.35 11.56
C GLN A 15 7.54 -4.64 12.12
N ALA A 16 6.56 -4.30 11.26
CA ALA A 16 5.30 -3.73 11.68
C ALA A 16 4.50 -4.72 12.55
N TRP A 17 4.43 -5.98 12.11
CA TRP A 17 3.75 -7.05 12.83
C TRP A 17 4.37 -7.33 14.21
N ASP A 18 5.68 -7.56 14.27
CA ASP A 18 6.38 -7.96 15.50
C ASP A 18 6.37 -6.87 16.59
N HIS A 19 6.33 -5.60 16.17
CA HIS A 19 6.32 -4.46 17.09
C HIS A 19 4.95 -3.81 17.26
N GLY A 20 3.89 -4.35 16.62
CA GLY A 20 2.54 -3.78 16.67
C GLY A 20 2.45 -2.34 16.16
N LYS A 21 3.28 -1.99 15.17
CA LYS A 21 3.30 -0.67 14.52
C LYS A 21 2.44 -0.68 13.27
N ASP A 22 1.98 0.50 12.85
CA ASP A 22 1.36 0.63 11.54
C ASP A 22 2.40 0.40 10.43
N PHE A 23 2.03 -0.37 9.41
CA PHE A 23 2.91 -0.64 8.27
C PHE A 23 3.29 0.63 7.52
N ILE A 24 2.39 1.61 7.44
CA ILE A 24 2.67 2.90 6.79
C ILE A 24 3.79 3.67 7.50
N GLU A 25 3.84 3.59 8.83
CA GLU A 25 4.88 4.25 9.63
C GLU A 25 6.23 3.58 9.38
N VAL A 26 6.26 2.24 9.43
CA VAL A 26 7.49 1.46 9.23
C VAL A 26 8.07 1.67 7.84
N VAL A 27 7.25 1.59 6.79
CA VAL A 27 7.73 1.77 5.41
C VAL A 27 8.14 3.22 5.11
N SER A 28 7.52 4.20 5.78
CA SER A 28 7.86 5.63 5.65
C SER A 28 9.16 6.01 6.37
N GLU A 29 9.77 5.10 7.13
CA GLU A 29 11.06 5.25 7.79
C GLU A 29 12.19 4.51 7.05
N ASP A 30 11.86 3.62 6.10
CA ASP A 30 12.84 2.84 5.36
C ASP A 30 13.54 3.71 4.29
N THR A 31 14.81 4.04 4.53
CA THR A 31 15.62 4.85 3.60
C THR A 31 15.75 4.23 2.21
N ARG A 32 15.66 2.89 2.09
CA ARG A 32 15.70 2.20 0.80
C ARG A 32 14.46 2.51 -0.03
N VAL A 33 13.30 2.61 0.62
CA VAL A 33 12.04 2.99 -0.02
C VAL A 33 12.00 4.49 -0.29
N LEU A 34 12.48 5.31 0.66
CA LEU A 34 12.52 6.77 0.53
C LEU A 34 13.44 7.27 -0.59
N ASN A 35 14.38 6.44 -1.06
CA ASN A 35 15.17 6.75 -2.26
C ASN A 35 14.33 6.77 -3.55
N TYR A 36 13.13 6.18 -3.54
CA TYR A 36 12.27 6.06 -4.72
C TYR A 36 10.91 6.75 -4.56
N LEU A 37 10.40 6.86 -3.33
CA LEU A 37 9.10 7.43 -3.03
C LEU A 37 9.21 8.41 -1.85
N SER A 38 8.62 9.59 -2.00
CA SER A 38 8.41 10.53 -0.91
C SER A 38 7.39 9.99 0.10
N LYS A 39 7.37 10.58 1.30
CA LYS A 39 6.39 10.21 2.33
C LYS A 39 4.96 10.48 1.87
N GLU A 40 4.76 11.56 1.12
CA GLU A 40 3.47 11.94 0.55
C GLU A 40 3.01 10.92 -0.51
N GLU A 41 3.92 10.45 -1.37
CA GLU A 41 3.63 9.39 -2.33
C GLU A 41 3.30 8.07 -1.62
N ILE A 42 4.07 7.69 -0.59
CA ILE A 42 3.78 6.51 0.23
C ILE A 42 2.39 6.62 0.85
N GLN A 43 2.04 7.76 1.46
CA GLN A 43 0.71 7.97 2.04
C GLN A 43 -0.41 7.82 1.01
N GLY A 44 -0.21 8.32 -0.21
CA GLY A 44 -1.17 8.17 -1.29
C GLY A 44 -1.45 6.71 -1.68
N LEU A 45 -0.49 5.80 -1.49
CA LEU A 45 -0.67 4.37 -1.79
C LEU A 45 -1.64 3.66 -0.84
N PHE A 46 -1.94 4.25 0.32
CA PHE A 46 -2.86 3.68 1.31
C PHE A 46 -4.29 4.26 1.20
N ASP A 47 -4.61 4.99 0.13
CA ASP A 47 -5.97 5.49 -0.09
C ASP A 47 -6.93 4.36 -0.52
N LEU A 48 -7.90 4.06 0.34
CA LEU A 48 -8.98 3.10 0.06
C LEU A 48 -9.76 3.43 -1.22
N LYS A 49 -9.93 4.72 -1.57
CA LYS A 49 -10.65 5.10 -2.79
C LYS A 49 -9.95 4.59 -4.04
N TYR A 50 -8.61 4.55 -4.02
CA TYR A 50 -7.85 3.94 -5.10
C TYR A 50 -8.15 2.45 -5.23
N HIS A 51 -8.48 1.73 -4.16
CA HIS A 51 -8.83 0.30 -4.25
C HIS A 51 -10.30 0.05 -4.59
N LEU A 52 -11.18 1.03 -4.38
CA LEU A 52 -12.62 0.90 -4.61
C LEU A 52 -13.10 1.52 -5.93
N HIS A 53 -12.23 2.12 -6.75
CA HIS A 53 -12.63 2.86 -7.96
C HIS A 53 -13.37 2.02 -9.02
N HIS A 54 -13.25 0.69 -8.98
CA HIS A 54 -13.95 -0.21 -9.90
C HIS A 54 -15.22 -0.83 -9.34
N VAL A 55 -15.62 -0.51 -8.09
CA VAL A 55 -16.83 -1.08 -7.48
C VAL A 55 -18.04 -0.77 -8.35
N ASP A 56 -18.28 0.49 -8.70
CA ASP A 56 -19.43 0.88 -9.52
C ASP A 56 -19.43 0.21 -10.91
N ASP A 57 -18.26 0.07 -11.53
CA ASP A 57 -18.12 -0.60 -12.82
C ASP A 57 -18.49 -2.10 -12.73
N ILE A 58 -18.14 -2.76 -11.63
CA ILE A 58 -18.49 -4.16 -11.38
C ILE A 58 -20.00 -4.30 -11.15
N PHE A 59 -20.59 -3.42 -10.33
CA PHE A 59 -22.04 -3.43 -10.06
C PHE A 59 -22.86 -3.20 -11.34
N ARG A 60 -22.44 -2.23 -12.17
CA ARG A 60 -23.03 -1.96 -13.49
C ARG A 60 -22.96 -3.17 -14.42
N ARG A 61 -21.82 -3.88 -14.46
CA ARG A 61 -21.66 -5.10 -15.27
C ARG A 61 -22.60 -6.23 -14.83
N LEU A 62 -22.85 -6.34 -13.52
CA LEU A 62 -23.75 -7.35 -12.97
C LEU A 62 -25.23 -6.95 -13.08
N LYS A 63 -25.54 -5.73 -13.51
CA LYS A 63 -26.91 -5.16 -13.52
C LYS A 63 -27.56 -5.19 -12.14
N ILE A 64 -26.74 -5.00 -11.11
CA ILE A 64 -27.15 -4.86 -9.72
C ILE A 64 -26.93 -3.39 -9.39
N GLU A 65 -27.79 -2.51 -9.91
CA GLU A 65 -27.88 -1.12 -9.48
C GLU A 65 -29.18 -1.01 -8.64
N GLU A 66 -29.14 -0.30 -7.51
CA GLU A 66 -30.36 0.07 -6.76
C GLU A 66 -31.28 0.98 -7.58
#